data_AF-A0A7X2MH18-F1
#
_entry.id   AF-A0A7X2MH18-F1
#
_cell.length_a   1.000
_cell.length_b   1.000
_cell.length_c   1.000
_cell.angle_alpha   90.00
_cell.angle_beta   90.00
_cell.angle_gamma   90.00
#
_symmetry.space_group_name_H-M   'P 1'
#
loop_
_entity.id
_entity.type
_entity.pdbx_description
1 polymer ?
#
loop_
_entity_poly.entity_id
_entity_poly.type
_entity_poly.pdbx_seq_one_letter_code
_entity_poly.pdbx_strand_id
1 'polypeptide(L)'
;MNNNDSIRISVGGDTVFVNKDDFKVGNSESKNKQRRRKRGPRNPQPKEWLASNLSQMKIADYKPFNFVDGEGIRCSLYVSGCMFACPGCYNKAAQNFNYGTPYTQELEDRIIKDLGESYCQGLTLLGGEPFLNTQVCLKLVKRIRKEYGHEKDIWSWSGYTWDELMQESEDKLELLSNLDILVDGRFE
;
A
#
# COMPACT_ATOMS: atom_id res chain seq x y z
N MET A 1 -15.97 -37.00 30.42
CA MET A 1 -15.30 -35.82 31.01
C MET A 1 -14.36 -35.28 29.95
N ASN A 2 -14.77 -34.25 29.21
CA ASN A 2 -14.03 -33.76 28.06
C ASN A 2 -13.03 -32.70 28.53
N ASN A 3 -11.75 -33.07 28.59
CA ASN A 3 -10.65 -32.18 28.96
C ASN A 3 -10.43 -31.13 27.86
N ASN A 4 -10.75 -29.88 28.17
CA ASN A 4 -10.76 -28.73 27.26
C ASN A 4 -9.54 -27.81 27.50
N ASP A 5 -8.39 -28.39 27.84
CA ASP A 5 -7.20 -27.65 28.33
C ASP A 5 -6.03 -27.53 27.34
N SER A 6 -6.30 -27.72 26.05
CA SER A 6 -5.31 -27.45 25.00
C SER A 6 -5.56 -26.12 24.30
N ILE A 7 -4.49 -25.36 24.06
CA ILE A 7 -4.48 -24.19 23.18
C ILE A 7 -4.08 -24.65 21.78
N ARG A 8 -4.84 -24.22 20.77
CA ARG A 8 -4.48 -24.43 19.36
C ARG A 8 -3.58 -23.30 18.90
N ILE A 9 -2.42 -23.66 18.35
CA ILE A 9 -1.45 -22.71 17.82
C ILE A 9 -1.18 -23.08 16.36
N SER A 10 -1.22 -22.09 15.47
CA SER A 10 -0.83 -22.26 14.08
C SER A 10 0.61 -21.81 13.89
N VAL A 11 1.49 -22.74 13.51
CA VAL A 11 2.91 -22.46 13.27
C VAL A 11 3.27 -22.96 11.88
N GLY A 12 3.59 -22.04 10.97
CA GLY A 12 4.01 -22.40 9.60
C GLY A 12 2.92 -23.01 8.72
N GLY A 13 1.64 -22.93 9.12
CA GLY A 13 0.50 -23.49 8.38
C GLY A 13 -0.06 -24.78 8.98
N ASP A 14 0.66 -25.41 9.92
CA ASP A 14 0.19 -26.59 10.63
C ASP A 14 -0.44 -26.23 11.98
N THR A 15 -1.47 -26.99 12.37
CA THR A 15 -2.13 -26.84 13.67
C THR A 15 -1.49 -27.75 14.70
N VAL A 16 -0.95 -27.14 15.77
CA VAL A 16 -0.39 -27.85 16.91
C VAL A 16 -1.24 -27.57 18.15
N PHE A 17 -1.39 -28.58 19.01
CA PHE A 17 -2.09 -28.48 20.28
C PHE A 17 -1.06 -28.45 21.41
N VAL A 18 -1.09 -27.40 22.24
CA VAL A 18 -0.19 -27.24 23.39
C VAL A 18 -1.01 -27.26 24.66
N ASN A 19 -0.59 -28.04 25.66
CA ASN A 19 -1.27 -28.09 26.95
C ASN A 19 -0.91 -26.82 27.76
N LYS A 20 -1.88 -26.23 28.45
CA LYS A 20 -1.65 -25.05 29.30
C LYS A 20 -0.65 -25.31 30.44
N ASP A 21 -0.39 -26.56 30.79
CA ASP A 21 0.62 -26.91 31.80
C ASP A 21 2.06 -26.80 31.27
N ASP A 22 2.25 -26.70 29.95
CA ASP A 22 3.57 -26.64 29.30
C ASP A 22 4.16 -25.22 29.25
N PHE A 23 3.49 -24.22 29.86
CA PHE A 23 4.04 -22.88 30.04
C PHE A 23 5.17 -22.88 31.08
N LYS A 24 6.31 -23.48 30.75
CA LYS A 24 7.58 -23.21 31.44
C LYS A 24 8.34 -22.16 30.65
N VAL A 25 8.43 -20.96 31.23
CA VAL A 25 9.34 -19.90 30.75
C VAL A 25 10.76 -20.42 30.91
N GLY A 26 11.37 -20.83 29.80
CA GLY A 26 12.68 -21.47 29.77
C GLY A 26 13.51 -21.00 28.57
N ASN A 27 14.64 -20.36 28.91
CA ASN A 27 15.68 -19.83 28.03
C ASN A 27 15.88 -20.55 26.69
N SER A 28 15.78 -19.80 25.59
CA SER A 28 16.36 -20.23 24.32
C SER A 28 17.70 -19.54 24.10
N GLU A 29 18.78 -20.33 24.11
CA GLU A 29 20.11 -19.88 23.74
C GLU A 29 20.10 -19.40 22.29
N SER A 30 20.43 -18.12 22.10
CA SER A 30 20.47 -17.47 20.81
C SER A 30 21.65 -18.00 19.98
N LYS A 31 21.36 -18.89 19.02
CA LYS A 31 22.33 -19.25 17.98
C LYS A 31 22.66 -18.02 17.15
N ASN A 32 23.91 -17.58 17.28
CA ASN A 32 24.50 -16.43 16.61
C ASN A 32 24.63 -16.70 15.10
N LYS A 33 23.52 -16.61 14.36
CA LYS A 33 23.54 -16.52 12.90
C LYS A 33 24.12 -15.15 12.56
N GLN A 34 25.31 -15.12 11.95
CA GLN A 34 25.88 -13.92 11.36
C GLN A 34 24.79 -13.21 10.53
N ARG A 35 24.24 -12.13 11.08
CA ARG A 35 23.17 -11.35 10.46
C ARG A 35 23.77 -10.74 9.20
N ARG A 36 23.49 -11.35 8.03
CA ARG A 36 23.63 -10.65 6.74
C ARG A 36 22.96 -9.29 6.94
N ARG A 37 23.73 -8.19 6.82
CA ARG A 37 23.18 -6.82 6.88
C ARG A 37 21.98 -6.78 5.94
N LYS A 38 20.76 -6.68 6.50
CA LYS A 38 19.56 -6.49 5.69
C LYS A 38 19.75 -5.18 4.95
N ARG A 39 19.86 -5.24 3.62
CA ARG A 39 19.92 -4.03 2.78
C ARG A 39 18.66 -3.21 3.07
N GLY A 40 18.80 -1.92 3.38
CA GLY A 40 17.65 -1.02 3.57
C GLY A 40 16.92 -0.74 2.25
N PRO A 41 15.80 0.00 2.31
CA PRO A 41 15.15 0.52 1.10
C PRO A 41 16.12 1.39 0.28
N ARG A 42 15.86 1.52 -1.02
CA ARG A 42 16.54 2.47 -1.90
C ARG A 42 16.00 3.88 -1.64
N ASN A 43 16.86 4.88 -1.74
CA ASN A 43 16.50 6.29 -1.57
C ASN A 43 16.92 7.06 -2.82
N PRO A 44 15.97 7.70 -3.54
CA PRO A 44 16.28 8.48 -4.72
C PRO A 44 16.88 9.85 -4.35
N GLN A 45 17.64 10.44 -5.26
CA GLN A 45 17.82 11.89 -5.28
C GLN A 45 16.55 12.57 -5.82
N PRO A 46 16.32 13.86 -5.50
CA PRO A 46 15.18 14.60 -6.04
C PRO A 46 15.08 14.48 -7.57
N LYS A 47 13.90 14.12 -8.08
CA LYS A 47 13.58 13.98 -9.51
C LYS A 47 14.34 12.86 -10.23
N GLU A 48 14.98 11.95 -9.49
CA GLU A 48 15.67 10.80 -10.09
C GLU A 48 14.68 9.81 -10.70
N TRP A 49 13.56 9.56 -10.03
CA TRP A 49 12.55 8.59 -10.47
C TRP A 49 11.31 9.30 -11.00
N LEU A 50 11.30 9.56 -12.30
CA LEU A 50 10.17 10.20 -12.98
C LEU A 50 9.12 9.16 -13.39
N ALA A 51 7.85 9.43 -13.10
CA ALA A 51 6.75 8.56 -13.47
C ALA A 51 6.65 8.40 -15.01
N SER A 52 7.01 9.42 -15.79
CA SER A 52 7.09 9.36 -17.26
C SER A 52 8.00 8.26 -17.79
N ASN A 53 9.02 7.89 -17.01
CA ASN A 53 10.04 6.92 -17.41
C ASN A 53 9.74 5.52 -16.89
N LEU A 54 8.99 5.41 -15.79
CA LEU A 54 8.84 4.17 -15.03
C LEU A 54 7.43 3.56 -15.19
N SER A 55 6.40 4.39 -15.09
CA SER A 55 5.01 3.96 -15.10
C SER A 55 4.67 3.15 -16.35
N GLN A 56 3.96 2.04 -16.16
CA GLN A 56 3.39 1.25 -17.25
C GLN A 56 1.86 1.38 -17.31
N MET A 57 1.31 2.35 -16.56
CA MET A 57 -0.13 2.60 -16.42
C MET A 57 -0.92 1.33 -16.05
N LYS A 58 -0.37 0.56 -15.12
CA LYS A 58 -0.94 -0.71 -14.62
C LYS A 58 -1.28 -0.61 -13.15
N ILE A 59 -2.27 -1.40 -12.75
CA ILE A 59 -2.65 -1.58 -11.36
C ILE A 59 -2.46 -3.03 -10.95
N ALA A 60 -2.01 -3.22 -9.73
CA ALA A 60 -1.84 -4.51 -9.10
C ALA A 60 -3.20 -5.10 -8.71
N ASP A 61 -4.09 -4.26 -8.17
CA ASP A 61 -5.42 -4.66 -7.72
C ASP A 61 -6.33 -3.44 -7.51
N TYR A 62 -7.63 -3.69 -7.47
CA TYR A 62 -8.64 -2.73 -7.03
C TYR A 62 -9.60 -3.40 -6.05
N LYS A 63 -9.76 -2.80 -4.86
CA LYS A 63 -10.63 -3.32 -3.81
C LYS A 63 -11.67 -2.27 -3.40
N PRO A 64 -12.95 -2.46 -3.74
CA PRO A 64 -14.01 -1.60 -3.24
C PRO A 64 -14.32 -1.90 -1.77
N PHE A 65 -14.78 -0.89 -1.04
CA PHE A 65 -15.32 -1.00 0.32
C PHE A 65 -14.38 -1.66 1.34
N ASN A 66 -13.11 -1.30 1.28
CA ASN A 66 -12.08 -1.75 2.20
C ASN A 66 -12.06 -0.93 3.51
N PHE A 67 -11.60 -1.56 4.60
CA PHE A 67 -11.56 -1.00 5.96
C PHE A 67 -10.13 -0.88 6.51
N VAL A 68 -9.13 -1.40 5.79
CA VAL A 68 -7.76 -1.56 6.31
C VAL A 68 -6.83 -0.43 5.86
N ASP A 69 -7.15 0.24 4.77
CA ASP A 69 -6.25 1.15 4.06
C ASP A 69 -6.44 2.63 4.42
N GLY A 70 -7.16 2.91 5.50
CA GLY A 70 -7.48 4.25 5.98
C GLY A 70 -8.74 4.24 6.84
N GLU A 71 -9.08 5.40 7.40
CA GLU A 71 -10.31 5.55 8.19
C GLU A 71 -11.56 5.49 7.30
N GLY A 72 -12.61 4.86 7.82
CA GLY A 72 -13.89 4.68 7.13
C GLY A 72 -13.90 3.53 6.11
N ILE A 73 -15.01 3.41 5.37
CA ILE A 73 -15.13 2.48 4.23
C ILE A 73 -14.56 3.18 3.01
N ARG A 74 -13.62 2.56 2.32
CA ARG A 74 -12.86 3.21 1.24
C ARG A 74 -12.77 2.35 0.00
N CYS A 75 -12.67 2.98 -1.16
CA CYS A 75 -12.15 2.32 -2.35
C CYS A 75 -10.62 2.35 -2.29
N SER A 76 -9.97 1.22 -2.55
CA SER A 76 -8.51 1.11 -2.53
C SER A 76 -7.97 0.74 -3.90
N LEU A 77 -7.15 1.61 -4.49
CA LEU A 77 -6.46 1.36 -5.74
C LEU A 77 -4.99 1.05 -5.48
N TYR A 78 -4.56 -0.16 -5.84
CA TYR A 78 -3.16 -0.57 -5.72
C TYR A 78 -2.48 -0.44 -7.08
N VAL A 79 -1.61 0.56 -7.26
CA VAL A 79 -0.85 0.71 -8.51
C VAL A 79 0.32 -0.26 -8.59
N SER A 80 0.79 -0.56 -9.81
CA SER A 80 1.96 -1.41 -10.05
C SER A 80 3.25 -0.58 -10.23
N GLY A 81 4.33 -1.01 -9.58
CA GLY A 81 5.66 -0.44 -9.70
C GLY A 81 6.13 0.30 -8.46
N CYS A 82 7.28 -0.11 -7.90
CA CYS A 82 7.93 0.54 -6.76
C CYS A 82 9.45 0.40 -6.87
N MET A 83 10.16 1.51 -6.75
CA MET A 83 11.63 1.50 -6.79
C MET A 83 12.30 1.41 -5.41
N PHE A 84 11.57 1.69 -4.32
CA PHE A 84 12.10 1.66 -2.96
C PHE A 84 12.59 0.28 -2.52
N ALA A 85 11.97 -0.80 -3.02
CA ALA A 85 12.35 -2.18 -2.71
C ALA A 85 12.51 -2.44 -1.20
N CYS A 86 11.57 -1.95 -0.39
CA CYS A 86 11.66 -2.02 1.07
C CYS A 86 11.79 -3.46 1.58
N PRO A 87 12.70 -3.73 2.54
CA PRO A 87 12.79 -5.03 3.19
C PRO A 87 11.48 -5.39 3.86
N GLY A 88 11.01 -6.62 3.68
CA GLY A 88 9.76 -7.06 4.30
C GLY A 88 8.49 -6.49 3.67
N CYS A 89 8.60 -5.69 2.59
CA CYS A 89 7.45 -5.13 1.89
C CYS A 89 6.35 -6.18 1.67
N TYR A 90 5.14 -5.85 2.11
CA TYR A 90 3.98 -6.74 2.09
C TYR A 90 3.62 -7.19 0.68
N ASN A 91 3.66 -6.27 -0.31
CA ASN A 91 3.30 -6.56 -1.70
C ASN A 91 4.51 -6.50 -2.63
N LYS A 92 5.40 -7.48 -2.52
CA LYS A 92 6.61 -7.56 -3.38
C LYS A 92 6.30 -7.66 -4.88
N ALA A 93 5.18 -8.31 -5.24
CA ALA A 93 4.81 -8.46 -6.64
C ALA A 93 4.51 -7.11 -7.30
N ALA A 94 3.82 -6.23 -6.58
CA ALA A 94 3.53 -4.86 -7.02
C ALA A 94 4.78 -3.96 -7.11
N GLN A 95 5.99 -4.41 -6.76
CA GLN A 95 7.22 -3.65 -7.06
C GLN A 95 7.55 -3.67 -8.56
N ASN A 96 7.10 -4.70 -9.28
CA ASN A 96 7.27 -4.77 -10.74
C ASN A 96 6.22 -3.89 -11.43
N PHE A 97 6.68 -2.89 -12.18
CA PHE A 97 5.82 -1.98 -12.94
C PHE A 97 4.92 -2.69 -13.96
N ASN A 98 5.28 -3.89 -14.41
CA ASN A 98 4.49 -4.68 -15.36
C ASN A 98 3.49 -5.65 -14.71
N TYR A 99 3.45 -5.74 -13.38
CA TYR A 99 2.52 -6.60 -12.65
C TYR A 99 1.06 -6.13 -12.78
N GLY A 100 0.12 -7.07 -12.62
CA GLY A 100 -1.31 -6.79 -12.66
C GLY A 100 -1.85 -6.48 -14.06
N THR A 101 -2.85 -5.61 -14.13
CA THR A 101 -3.61 -5.31 -15.35
C THR A 101 -3.50 -3.84 -15.75
N PRO A 102 -3.68 -3.49 -17.04
CA PRO A 102 -3.78 -2.09 -17.45
C PRO A 102 -4.86 -1.33 -16.67
N TYR A 103 -4.61 -0.07 -16.38
CA TYR A 103 -5.63 0.85 -15.90
C TYR A 103 -6.49 1.29 -17.09
N THR A 104 -7.80 1.05 -17.03
CA THR A 104 -8.73 1.32 -18.14
C THR A 104 -9.83 2.29 -17.74
N GLN A 105 -10.55 2.81 -18.74
CA GLN A 105 -11.69 3.69 -18.51
C GLN A 105 -12.82 2.97 -17.76
N GLU A 106 -13.05 1.70 -18.06
CA GLU A 106 -14.10 0.88 -17.42
C GLU A 106 -13.81 0.68 -15.92
N LEU A 107 -12.54 0.49 -15.56
CA LEU A 107 -12.14 0.42 -14.16
C LEU A 107 -12.34 1.76 -13.46
N GLU A 108 -11.95 2.87 -14.10
CA GLU A 108 -12.16 4.21 -13.56
C GLU A 108 -13.64 4.50 -13.32
N ASP A 109 -14.50 4.18 -14.30
CA ASP A 109 -15.96 4.35 -14.19
C ASP A 109 -16.52 3.52 -13.03
N ARG A 110 -16.00 2.29 -12.84
CA ARG A 110 -16.36 1.46 -11.69
C ARG A 110 -15.94 2.09 -10.37
N ILE A 111 -14.71 2.59 -10.25
CA ILE A 111 -14.21 3.23 -9.04
C ILE A 111 -15.07 4.44 -8.67
N ILE A 112 -15.39 5.28 -9.66
CA ILE A 112 -16.24 6.46 -9.47
C ILE A 112 -17.64 6.05 -9.00
N LYS A 113 -18.25 5.05 -9.65
CA LYS A 113 -19.56 4.53 -9.23
C LYS A 113 -19.52 4.02 -7.78
N ASP A 114 -18.54 3.21 -7.43
CA ASP A 114 -18.40 2.64 -6.08
C ASP A 114 -18.14 3.73 -5.03
N LEU A 115 -17.40 4.80 -5.37
CA LEU A 115 -17.21 5.98 -4.50
C LEU A 115 -18.51 6.76 -4.25
N GLY A 116 -19.45 6.71 -5.19
CA GLY A 116 -20.76 7.36 -5.09
C GLY A 116 -21.68 6.78 -4.01
N GLU A 117 -21.38 5.58 -3.51
CA GLU A 117 -22.12 4.99 -2.40
C GLU A 117 -22.01 5.87 -1.13
N SER A 118 -23.14 6.08 -0.46
CA SER A 118 -23.24 7.03 0.66
C SER A 118 -22.40 6.63 1.88
N TYR A 119 -22.14 5.34 2.04
CA TYR A 119 -21.29 4.80 3.11
C TYR A 119 -19.80 4.77 2.74
N CYS A 120 -19.44 5.00 1.47
CA CYS A 120 -18.05 5.06 1.04
C CYS A 120 -17.50 6.46 1.33
N GLN A 121 -16.51 6.57 2.23
CA GLN A 121 -15.92 7.83 2.64
C GLN A 121 -15.02 8.42 1.56
N GLY A 122 -14.23 7.58 0.87
CA GLY A 122 -13.27 8.08 -0.10
C GLY A 122 -12.37 7.03 -0.71
N LEU A 123 -11.28 7.51 -1.30
CA LEU A 123 -10.28 6.70 -2.01
C LEU A 123 -8.99 6.61 -1.20
N THR A 124 -8.33 5.46 -1.21
CA THR A 124 -6.91 5.34 -0.86
C THR A 124 -6.12 4.89 -2.09
N LEU A 125 -5.07 5.65 -2.42
CA LEU A 125 -4.03 5.28 -3.38
C LEU A 125 -2.93 4.52 -2.64
N LEU A 126 -2.66 3.29 -3.08
CA LEU A 126 -1.63 2.41 -2.52
C LEU A 126 -0.89 1.66 -3.63
N GLY A 127 -0.20 0.59 -3.26
CA GLY A 127 0.41 -0.37 -4.16
C GLY A 127 1.92 -0.21 -4.15
N GLY A 128 2.56 -0.40 -5.31
CA GLY A 128 3.98 -0.20 -5.42
C GLY A 128 4.41 1.19 -4.92
N GLU A 129 4.09 2.23 -5.68
CA GLU A 129 4.31 3.63 -5.28
C GLU A 129 3.41 4.54 -6.13
N PRO A 130 2.38 5.19 -5.54
CA PRO A 130 1.49 6.11 -6.25
C PRO A 130 2.23 7.25 -6.99
N PHE A 131 3.27 7.82 -6.37
CA PHE A 131 4.02 8.93 -6.97
C PHE A 131 4.98 8.49 -8.10
N LEU A 132 5.11 7.19 -8.37
CA LEU A 132 5.78 6.66 -9.57
C LEU A 132 4.77 6.28 -10.67
N ASN A 133 3.48 6.48 -10.43
CA ASN A 133 2.37 6.16 -11.33
C ASN A 133 1.40 7.36 -11.46
N THR A 134 1.93 8.58 -11.44
CA THR A 134 1.15 9.82 -11.46
C THR A 134 0.18 9.90 -12.63
N GLN A 135 0.45 9.29 -13.78
CA GLN A 135 -0.49 9.28 -14.92
C GLN A 135 -1.82 8.58 -14.59
N VAL A 136 -1.76 7.49 -13.83
CA VAL A 136 -2.96 6.77 -13.36
C VAL A 136 -3.63 7.54 -12.24
N CYS A 137 -2.84 7.91 -11.22
CA CYS A 137 -3.35 8.56 -10.02
C CYS A 137 -3.98 9.92 -10.33
N LEU A 138 -3.29 10.80 -11.08
CA LEU A 138 -3.79 12.13 -11.45
C LEU A 138 -5.08 12.04 -12.26
N LYS A 139 -5.18 11.07 -13.19
CA LYS A 139 -6.40 10.90 -13.98
C LYS A 139 -7.60 10.61 -13.09
N LEU A 140 -7.45 9.68 -12.15
CA LEU A 140 -8.50 9.32 -11.21
C LEU A 140 -8.83 10.44 -10.22
N VAL A 141 -7.82 11.02 -9.54
CA VAL A 141 -8.08 12.04 -8.50
C VAL A 141 -8.70 13.30 -9.11
N LYS A 142 -8.27 13.74 -10.30
CA LYS A 142 -8.90 14.88 -10.99
C LYS A 142 -10.36 14.61 -11.30
N ARG A 143 -10.70 13.38 -11.69
CA ARG A 143 -12.08 12.98 -11.93
C ARG A 143 -12.90 12.96 -10.62
N ILE A 144 -12.34 12.43 -9.54
CA ILE A 144 -12.99 12.45 -8.21
C ILE A 144 -13.26 13.89 -7.78
N ARG A 145 -12.26 14.79 -7.90
CA ARG A 145 -12.44 16.21 -7.58
C ARG A 145 -13.50 16.87 -8.46
N LYS A 146 -13.58 16.51 -9.74
CA LYS A 146 -14.61 17.02 -10.65
C LYS A 146 -16.01 16.55 -10.26
N GLU A 147 -16.18 15.30 -9.85
CA GLU A 147 -17.51 14.71 -9.61
C GLU A 147 -18.00 14.88 -8.17
N TYR A 148 -17.09 14.89 -7.18
CA TYR A 148 -17.42 14.91 -5.75
C TYR A 148 -16.77 16.07 -4.98
N GLY A 149 -15.95 16.91 -5.64
CA GLY A 149 -15.19 17.95 -4.94
C GLY A 149 -14.33 17.37 -3.81
N HIS A 150 -14.55 17.85 -2.60
CA HIS A 150 -13.89 17.39 -1.37
C HIS A 150 -14.80 16.56 -0.46
N GLU A 151 -15.98 16.15 -0.93
CA GLU A 151 -16.87 15.28 -0.14
C GLU A 151 -16.32 13.86 0.04
N LYS A 152 -15.44 13.44 -0.88
CA LYS A 152 -14.73 12.16 -0.82
C LYS A 152 -13.24 12.44 -0.58
N ASP A 153 -12.74 12.02 0.58
CA ASP A 153 -11.34 12.24 0.93
C ASP A 153 -10.42 11.30 0.14
N ILE A 154 -9.21 11.78 -0.17
CA ILE A 154 -8.20 11.05 -0.94
C ILE A 154 -6.96 10.88 -0.08
N TRP A 155 -6.67 9.63 0.23
CA TRP A 155 -5.46 9.23 0.94
C TRP A 155 -4.43 8.71 -0.07
N SER A 156 -3.14 8.87 0.25
CA SER A 156 -2.07 8.19 -0.45
C SER A 156 -1.03 7.65 0.53
N TRP A 157 -0.69 6.37 0.39
CA TRP A 157 0.45 5.77 1.07
C TRP A 157 1.66 5.83 0.15
N SER A 158 2.75 6.43 0.60
CA SER A 158 3.95 6.63 -0.20
C SER A 158 5.22 6.27 0.56
N GLY A 159 6.19 5.67 -0.14
CA GLY A 159 7.55 5.46 0.35
C GLY A 159 8.38 6.74 0.42
N TYR A 160 7.95 7.82 -0.26
CA TYR A 160 8.55 9.14 -0.11
C TYR A 160 8.11 9.77 1.22
N THR A 161 8.99 10.58 1.79
CA THR A 161 8.61 11.53 2.86
C THR A 161 8.04 12.82 2.25
N TRP A 162 7.32 13.59 3.06
CA TRP A 162 6.86 14.94 2.69
C TRP A 162 8.00 15.81 2.14
N ASP A 163 9.14 15.88 2.84
CA ASP A 163 10.28 16.72 2.46
C ASP A 163 10.90 16.31 1.13
N GLU A 164 10.87 15.02 0.80
CA GLU A 164 11.30 14.53 -0.50
C GLU A 164 10.31 14.91 -1.60
N LEU A 165 9.01 14.70 -1.38
CA LEU A 165 7.98 15.05 -2.35
C LEU A 165 7.96 16.54 -2.69
N MET A 166 8.25 17.41 -1.72
CA MET A 166 8.33 18.86 -1.95
C MET A 166 9.46 19.28 -2.92
N GLN A 167 10.40 18.39 -3.22
CA GLN A 167 11.53 18.63 -4.14
C GLN A 167 11.37 17.89 -5.47
N GLU A 168 10.25 17.20 -5.67
CA GLU A 168 10.04 16.32 -6.81
C GLU A 168 9.47 17.04 -8.05
N SER A 169 9.13 16.26 -9.08
CA SER A 169 8.58 16.74 -10.34
C SER A 169 7.17 17.35 -10.20
N GLU A 170 6.79 18.19 -11.17
CA GLU A 170 5.52 18.92 -11.16
C GLU A 170 4.29 18.01 -11.06
N ASP A 171 4.32 16.85 -11.70
CA ASP A 171 3.24 15.85 -11.66
C ASP A 171 3.09 15.21 -10.26
N LYS A 172 4.20 15.00 -9.55
CA LYS A 172 4.16 14.53 -8.16
C LYS A 172 3.62 15.61 -7.23
N LEU A 173 4.06 16.86 -7.40
CA LEU A 173 3.53 18.01 -6.64
C LEU A 173 2.04 18.23 -6.92
N GLU A 174 1.61 18.07 -8.17
CA GLU A 174 0.19 18.13 -8.53
C GLU A 174 -0.60 17.00 -7.89
N LEU A 175 -0.06 15.77 -7.86
CA LEU A 175 -0.75 14.67 -7.18
C LEU A 175 -0.86 14.97 -5.69
N LEU A 176 0.23 15.41 -5.06
CA LEU A 176 0.27 15.77 -3.65
C LEU A 176 -0.76 16.85 -3.30
N SER A 177 -0.89 17.90 -4.12
CA SER A 177 -1.84 18.99 -3.87
C SER A 177 -3.31 18.57 -3.98
N ASN A 178 -3.59 17.39 -4.55
CA ASN A 178 -4.94 16.85 -4.65
C ASN A 178 -5.28 15.88 -3.50
N LEU A 179 -4.33 15.55 -2.61
CA LEU A 179 -4.55 14.66 -1.48
C LEU A 179 -5.10 15.42 -0.27
N ASP A 180 -5.91 14.73 0.55
CA ASP A 180 -6.30 15.24 1.86
C ASP A 180 -5.41 14.65 2.96
N ILE A 181 -4.95 13.40 2.80
CA ILE A 181 -4.06 12.71 3.74
C ILE A 181 -2.92 12.02 3.00
N LEU A 182 -1.70 12.28 3.44
CA LEU A 182 -0.49 11.58 3.02
C LEU A 182 0.01 10.73 4.19
N VAL A 183 0.16 9.43 3.97
CA VAL A 183 0.93 8.56 4.85
C VAL A 183 2.29 8.37 4.21
N ASP A 184 3.29 9.05 4.75
CA ASP A 184 4.61 9.18 4.15
C ASP A 184 5.64 8.23 4.78
N GLY A 185 6.72 7.99 4.04
CA GLY A 185 7.84 7.18 4.50
C GLY A 185 7.82 5.71 4.07
N ARG A 186 9.00 5.09 4.16
CA ARG A 186 9.23 3.73 3.68
C ARG A 186 8.54 2.73 4.61
N PHE A 187 8.14 1.59 4.04
CA PHE A 187 7.71 0.43 4.82
C PHE A 187 8.85 -0.10 5.72
N GLU A 188 8.53 -0.37 6.99
CA GLU A 188 9.44 -0.90 8.03
C GLU A 188 8.95 -2.20 8.66
#